data_AF-A0A2Z6QGG4-F1
#
_entry.id   AF-A0A2Z6QGG4-F1
#
_cell.length_a   1.000
_cell.length_b   1.000
_cell.length_c   1.000
_cell.angle_alpha   90.00
_cell.angle_beta   90.00
_cell.angle_gamma   90.00
#
_symmetry.space_group_name_H-M   'P 1'
#
loop_
_entity.id
_entity.type
_entity.pdbx_description
1 polymer ?
#
loop_
_entity_poly.entity_id
_entity_poly.type
_entity_poly.pdbx_seq_one_letter_code
_entity_poly.pdbx_strand_id
1 'polypeptide(L)'
;MSQSQILIDPNEAQRIEKNIILHGIYYHPTGYHPNPKSLRDACKKESHRFCLSECKNFLEDQESYQTNKTSLKYIPRVSKKYKALLNIIDCASRYKASVPLISKNSLKVAKAFRKVYGDQNNPLTWPKLLQCDNGREWMGETSRLMQDHDITIWVIGLYSHRGTAIVERFNQTLLKILYKIQYAVESISSDPELMRA
;
A
#
# COMPACT_ATOMS: atom_id res chain seq x y z
N MET A 1 -13.84 -45.05 6.66
CA MET A 1 -13.47 -43.71 6.16
C MET A 1 -13.00 -42.91 7.37
N SER A 2 -11.73 -42.53 7.44
CA SER A 2 -11.18 -41.77 8.58
C SER A 2 -11.37 -40.28 8.29
N GLN A 3 -12.13 -39.58 9.14
CA GLN A 3 -12.27 -38.11 9.07
C GLN A 3 -10.94 -37.46 9.45
N SER A 4 -10.37 -36.65 8.56
CA SER A 4 -9.20 -35.82 8.86
C SER A 4 -9.61 -34.70 9.83
N GLN A 5 -9.21 -34.82 11.11
CA GLN A 5 -9.31 -33.72 12.08
C GLN A 5 -8.23 -32.68 11.78
N ILE A 6 -8.64 -31.43 11.52
CA ILE A 6 -7.73 -30.29 11.44
C ILE A 6 -7.25 -29.99 12.85
N LEU A 7 -5.97 -30.26 13.12
CA LEU A 7 -5.33 -29.93 14.40
C LEU A 7 -5.00 -28.43 14.40
N ILE A 8 -5.84 -27.62 15.04
CA ILE A 8 -5.56 -26.20 15.26
C ILE A 8 -4.72 -26.10 16.53
N ASP A 9 -3.48 -25.60 16.41
CA ASP A 9 -2.65 -25.28 17.57
C ASP A 9 -3.34 -24.18 18.39
N PRO A 10 -3.80 -24.46 19.62
CA PRO A 10 -4.55 -23.51 20.44
C PRO A 10 -3.74 -22.23 20.73
N ASN A 11 -2.42 -22.35 20.82
CA ASN A 11 -1.55 -21.21 21.10
C ASN A 11 -1.44 -20.28 19.89
N GLU A 12 -1.37 -20.87 18.69
CA GLU A 12 -1.28 -20.11 17.45
C GLU A 12 -2.61 -19.44 17.10
N ALA A 13 -3.74 -20.13 17.32
CA ALA A 13 -5.07 -19.55 17.19
C ALA A 13 -5.26 -18.35 18.14
N GLN A 14 -4.85 -18.49 19.40
CA GLN A 14 -4.92 -17.41 20.38
C GLN A 14 -4.02 -16.22 20.00
N ARG A 15 -2.84 -16.49 19.42
CA ARG A 15 -1.93 -15.44 18.93
C ARG A 15 -2.52 -14.67 17.75
N ILE A 16 -3.17 -15.37 16.82
CA ILE A 16 -3.83 -14.78 15.65
C ILE A 16 -5.02 -13.92 16.08
N GLU A 17 -5.87 -14.44 16.96
CA GLU A 17 -7.04 -13.72 17.50
C GLU A 17 -6.64 -12.41 18.17
N LYS A 18 -5.60 -12.45 19.04
CA LYS A 18 -5.06 -11.25 19.69
C LYS A 18 -4.58 -10.20 18.68
N ASN A 19 -3.90 -10.62 17.62
CA ASN A 19 -3.41 -9.71 16.59
C ASN A 19 -4.56 -9.08 15.79
N ILE A 20 -5.58 -9.85 15.42
CA ILE A 20 -6.74 -9.33 14.69
C ILE A 20 -7.44 -8.24 15.49
N ILE A 21 -7.68 -8.48 16.78
CA ILE A 21 -8.33 -7.51 17.68
C ILE A 21 -7.47 -6.24 17.82
N LEU A 22 -6.16 -6.37 18.09
CA LEU A 22 -5.26 -5.22 18.22
C LEU A 22 -5.13 -4.41 16.93
N HIS A 23 -5.09 -5.06 15.76
CA HIS A 23 -5.10 -4.40 14.46
C HIS A 23 -6.41 -3.63 14.22
N GLY A 24 -7.55 -4.23 14.56
CA GLY A 24 -8.86 -3.56 14.47
C GLY A 24 -8.86 -2.25 15.25
N ILE A 25 -8.42 -2.29 16.51
CA ILE A 25 -8.43 -1.13 17.41
C ILE A 25 -7.38 -0.09 17.01
N TYR A 26 -6.18 -0.52 16.60
CA TYR A 26 -5.09 0.38 16.22
C TYR A 26 -5.38 1.18 14.92
N TYR A 27 -6.16 0.62 14.00
CA TYR A 27 -6.42 1.21 12.67
C TYR A 27 -7.81 1.88 12.52
N HIS A 28 -8.61 2.00 13.59
CA HIS A 28 -9.95 2.61 13.58
C HIS A 28 -9.94 4.15 13.34
N PRO A 29 -11.05 4.77 12.89
CA PRO A 29 -11.14 6.21 12.57
C PRO A 29 -11.21 7.15 13.79
N THR A 30 -11.45 6.61 14.99
CA THR A 30 -11.65 7.39 16.23
C THR A 30 -10.35 7.92 16.85
N GLY A 31 -9.18 7.46 16.40
CA GLY A 31 -7.88 8.04 16.78
C GLY A 31 -6.69 7.11 16.55
N TYR A 32 -5.52 7.70 16.31
CA TYR A 32 -4.24 6.98 16.25
C TYR A 32 -3.65 6.85 17.67
N HIS A 33 -3.28 5.63 18.08
CA HIS A 33 -2.79 5.33 19.43
C HIS A 33 -1.30 4.92 19.41
N PRO A 34 -0.35 5.87 19.31
CA PRO A 34 1.08 5.58 19.18
C PRO A 34 1.73 5.09 20.47
N ASN A 35 1.07 5.27 21.63
CA ASN A 35 1.64 4.90 22.91
C ASN A 35 0.90 3.68 23.51
N PRO A 36 1.62 2.72 24.12
CA PRO A 36 1.03 1.48 24.63
C PRO A 36 -0.09 1.71 25.66
N LYS A 37 -0.02 2.79 26.44
CA LYS A 37 -1.05 3.15 27.42
C LYS A 37 -2.36 3.54 26.74
N SER A 38 -2.30 4.41 25.74
CA SER A 38 -3.46 4.86 24.97
C SER A 38 -4.10 3.73 24.18
N LEU A 39 -3.30 2.83 23.60
CA LEU A 39 -3.80 1.66 22.89
C LEU A 39 -4.51 0.71 23.86
N ARG A 40 -3.92 0.44 25.03
CA ARG A 40 -4.54 -0.39 26.07
C ARG A 40 -5.85 0.23 26.58
N ASP A 41 -5.89 1.54 26.77
CA ASP A 41 -7.09 2.23 27.26
C ASP A 41 -8.20 2.25 26.21
N ALA A 42 -7.87 2.30 24.91
CA ALA A 42 -8.81 2.08 23.82
C ALA A 42 -9.33 0.63 23.81
N CYS A 43 -8.46 -0.36 23.99
CA CYS A 43 -8.87 -1.76 24.08
C CYS A 43 -9.84 -2.01 25.23
N LYS A 44 -9.61 -1.38 26.39
CA LYS A 44 -10.52 -1.46 27.54
C LYS A 44 -11.90 -0.87 27.25
N LYS A 45 -11.98 0.21 26.46
CA LYS A 45 -13.26 0.80 26.03
C LYS A 45 -14.04 -0.14 25.12
N GLU A 46 -13.34 -0.96 24.34
CA GLU A 46 -13.92 -2.02 23.51
C GLU A 46 -14.05 -3.37 24.26
N SER A 47 -13.96 -3.36 25.59
CA SER A 47 -14.12 -4.54 26.46
C SER A 47 -13.06 -5.64 26.28
N HIS A 48 -11.92 -5.33 25.65
CA HIS A 48 -10.79 -6.24 25.53
C HIS A 48 -9.72 -5.96 26.61
N ARG A 49 -9.22 -7.00 27.28
CA ARG A 49 -8.16 -6.89 28.29
C ARG A 49 -6.81 -7.35 27.73
N PHE A 50 -5.96 -6.38 27.39
CA PHE A 50 -4.56 -6.60 27.06
C PHE A 50 -3.63 -6.04 28.15
N CYS A 51 -2.49 -6.70 28.36
CA CYS A 51 -1.45 -6.17 29.23
C CYS A 51 -0.59 -5.12 28.50
N LEU A 52 0.13 -4.30 29.27
CA LEU A 52 0.92 -3.21 28.70
C LEU A 52 2.08 -3.73 27.83
N SER A 53 2.66 -4.88 28.17
CA SER A 53 3.72 -5.53 27.39
C SER A 53 3.20 -6.07 26.06
N GLU A 54 1.98 -6.62 25.99
CA GLU A 54 1.35 -7.04 24.74
C GLU A 54 1.15 -5.84 23.78
N CYS A 55 0.60 -4.73 24.27
CA CYS A 55 0.44 -3.52 23.47
C CYS A 55 1.80 -2.91 23.06
N LYS A 56 2.81 -2.98 23.95
CA LYS A 56 4.15 -2.46 23.68
C LYS A 56 4.85 -3.28 22.59
N ASN A 57 4.88 -4.61 22.72
CA ASN A 57 5.47 -5.49 21.72
C ASN A 57 4.76 -5.33 20.37
N PHE A 58 3.42 -5.26 20.36
CA PHE A 58 2.65 -4.98 19.15
C PHE A 58 3.07 -3.66 18.48
N LEU A 59 3.23 -2.58 19.26
CA LEU A 59 3.65 -1.28 18.74
C LEU A 59 5.11 -1.26 18.27
N GLU A 60 6.03 -1.91 18.98
CA GLU A 60 7.44 -2.05 18.57
C GLU A 60 7.56 -2.87 17.28
N ASP A 61 6.74 -3.92 17.14
CA ASP A 61 6.61 -4.68 15.90
C ASP A 61 6.08 -3.77 14.78
N GLN A 62 5.03 -2.96 15.03
CA GLN A 62 4.54 -1.96 14.07
C GLN A 62 5.58 -0.90 13.72
N GLU A 63 6.37 -0.43 14.69
CA GLU A 63 7.46 0.53 14.47
C GLU A 63 8.57 -0.08 13.63
N SER A 64 8.88 -1.38 13.77
CA SER A 64 9.82 -2.07 12.88
C SER A 64 9.31 -2.13 11.42
N TYR A 65 7.99 -2.25 11.22
CA TYR A 65 7.36 -2.12 9.91
C TYR A 65 7.36 -0.68 9.39
N GLN A 66 7.29 0.33 10.28
CA GLN A 66 7.25 1.76 9.92
C GLN A 66 8.64 2.41 9.76
N THR A 67 9.65 1.96 10.50
CA THR A 67 11.04 2.49 10.52
C THR A 67 11.96 1.81 9.51
N ASN A 68 11.42 0.92 8.66
CA ASN A 68 12.14 0.39 7.52
C ASN A 68 12.52 1.54 6.56
N LYS A 69 13.72 2.10 6.78
CA LYS A 69 14.40 3.09 5.95
C LYS A 69 14.39 2.59 4.51
N THR A 70 13.59 3.27 3.71
CA THR A 70 13.49 3.25 2.25
C THR A 70 14.22 2.12 1.51
N SER A 71 13.44 1.16 1.05
CA SER A 71 13.61 0.56 -0.28
C SER A 71 12.22 0.25 -0.83
N LEU A 72 11.81 0.98 -1.86
CA LEU A 72 10.54 0.81 -2.60
C LEU A 72 10.43 -0.60 -3.21
N LYS A 73 9.99 -1.59 -2.42
CA LYS A 73 9.73 -2.97 -2.88
C LYS A 73 8.41 -3.59 -2.41
N TYR A 74 7.55 -2.86 -1.71
CA TYR A 74 6.33 -3.46 -1.14
C TYR A 74 5.08 -2.81 -1.72
N ILE A 75 4.61 -3.35 -2.85
CA ILE A 75 3.14 -3.44 -2.97
C ILE A 75 2.72 -4.49 -1.92
N PRO A 76 1.72 -4.21 -1.08
CA PRO A 76 1.02 -5.25 -0.33
C PRO A 76 0.71 -6.45 -1.23
N ARG A 77 0.92 -7.65 -0.70
CA ARG A 77 0.97 -8.94 -1.40
C ARG A 77 -0.41 -9.41 -1.88
N VAL A 78 -1.28 -8.49 -2.29
CA VAL A 78 -2.63 -8.78 -2.83
C VAL A 78 -2.55 -9.63 -4.10
N SER A 79 -1.40 -9.64 -4.79
CA SER A 79 -1.13 -10.63 -5.84
C SER A 79 0.36 -10.97 -5.96
N LYS A 80 0.70 -12.24 -6.21
CA LYS A 80 2.07 -12.65 -6.58
C LYS A 80 2.52 -12.11 -7.95
N LYS A 81 1.60 -11.53 -8.73
CA LYS A 81 1.78 -11.15 -10.14
C LYS A 81 2.36 -9.75 -10.33
N TYR A 82 1.98 -8.79 -9.48
CA TYR A 82 2.37 -7.39 -9.62
C TYR A 82 3.49 -7.03 -8.63
N LYS A 83 4.53 -6.33 -9.11
CA LYS A 83 5.75 -6.00 -8.35
C LYS A 83 5.90 -4.50 -8.05
N ALA A 84 5.28 -3.63 -8.85
CA ALA A 84 5.32 -2.19 -8.63
C ALA A 84 3.98 -1.54 -9.01
N LEU A 85 3.73 -0.33 -8.50
CA LEU A 85 2.52 0.44 -8.81
C LEU A 85 2.96 1.76 -9.44
N LEU A 86 2.44 2.05 -10.63
CA LEU A 86 2.62 3.35 -11.28
C LEU A 86 1.51 4.29 -10.82
N ASN A 87 1.90 5.39 -10.19
CA ASN A 87 0.96 6.42 -9.75
C ASN A 87 1.16 7.68 -10.59
N ILE A 88 0.08 8.14 -11.21
CA ILE A 88 0.03 9.34 -12.04
C ILE A 88 -0.91 10.30 -11.32
N ILE A 89 -0.46 11.54 -11.11
CA ILE A 89 -1.24 12.56 -10.42
C ILE A 89 -1.23 13.80 -11.30
N ASP A 90 -2.41 14.33 -11.59
CA ASP A 90 -2.52 15.69 -12.10
C ASP A 90 -2.37 16.68 -10.94
N CYS A 91 -1.34 17.52 -11.01
CA CYS A 91 -1.02 18.49 -9.98
C CYS A 91 -2.13 19.55 -9.80
N ALA A 92 -2.84 19.90 -10.88
CA ALA A 92 -3.86 20.94 -10.86
C ALA A 92 -5.19 20.43 -10.26
N SER A 93 -5.79 19.39 -10.87
CA SER A 93 -7.07 18.84 -10.42
C SER A 93 -6.96 17.94 -9.18
N ARG A 94 -5.74 17.50 -8.84
CA ARG A 94 -5.48 16.44 -7.85
C ARG A 94 -6.08 15.09 -8.23
N TYR A 95 -6.52 14.90 -9.49
CA TYR A 95 -6.95 13.59 -9.99
C TYR A 95 -5.77 12.61 -9.99
N LYS A 96 -6.03 11.34 -9.70
CA LYS A 96 -5.00 10.32 -9.49
C LYS A 96 -5.40 9.03 -10.20
N ALA A 97 -4.47 8.47 -10.95
CA ALA A 97 -4.59 7.16 -11.56
C ALA A 97 -3.47 6.24 -11.06
N SER A 98 -3.83 5.01 -10.72
CA SER A 98 -2.90 4.01 -10.22
C SER A 98 -2.98 2.75 -11.07
N VAL A 99 -1.84 2.31 -11.62
CA VAL A 99 -1.78 1.12 -12.48
C VAL A 99 -0.79 0.10 -11.91
N PRO A 100 -1.22 -1.14 -11.63
CA PRO A 100 -0.32 -2.18 -11.17
C PRO A 100 0.59 -2.66 -12.32
N LEU A 101 1.88 -2.75 -12.02
CA LEU A 101 2.94 -3.17 -12.93
C LEU A 101 3.54 -4.51 -12.51
N ILE A 102 3.75 -5.39 -13.49
CA ILE A 102 4.45 -6.67 -13.30
C ILE A 102 5.96 -6.45 -13.11
N SER A 103 6.50 -5.37 -13.69
CA SER A 103 7.92 -4.99 -13.57
C SER A 103 8.10 -3.49 -13.83
N LYS A 104 9.15 -2.88 -13.26
CA LYS A 104 9.55 -1.48 -13.51
C LYS A 104 10.31 -1.27 -14.83
N ASN A 105 10.20 -2.18 -15.79
CA ASN A 105 10.81 -2.01 -17.11
C ASN A 105 10.09 -0.88 -17.87
N SER A 106 10.84 -0.01 -18.55
CA SER A 106 10.30 1.11 -19.32
C SER A 106 9.25 0.69 -20.35
N LEU A 107 9.40 -0.48 -20.99
CA LEU A 107 8.37 -1.00 -21.91
C LEU A 107 7.03 -1.24 -21.21
N LYS A 108 7.03 -1.73 -19.96
CA LYS A 108 5.80 -1.96 -19.20
C LYS A 108 5.19 -0.66 -18.71
N VAL A 109 6.03 0.32 -18.36
CA VAL A 109 5.61 1.66 -17.95
C VAL A 109 4.96 2.41 -19.12
N ALA A 110 5.59 2.39 -20.31
CA ALA A 110 5.02 2.95 -21.53
C ALA A 110 3.64 2.33 -21.87
N LYS A 111 3.51 1.00 -21.76
CA LYS A 111 2.21 0.32 -21.95
C LYS A 111 1.17 0.75 -20.92
N ALA A 112 1.57 1.00 -19.67
CA ALA A 112 0.66 1.49 -18.65
C ALA A 112 0.17 2.92 -18.96
N PHE A 113 1.05 3.82 -19.43
CA PHE A 113 0.65 5.14 -19.88
C PHE A 113 -0.35 5.10 -21.04
N ARG A 114 -0.08 4.28 -22.07
CA ARG A 114 -1.03 4.08 -23.18
C ARG A 114 -2.40 3.59 -22.70
N LYS A 115 -2.43 2.70 -21.69
CA LYS A 115 -3.68 2.22 -21.10
C LYS A 115 -4.43 3.33 -20.38
N VAL A 116 -3.73 4.17 -19.61
CA VAL A 116 -4.34 5.26 -18.83
C VAL A 116 -4.91 6.33 -19.74
N TYR A 117 -4.12 6.85 -20.67
CA TYR A 117 -4.53 7.94 -21.55
C TYR A 117 -5.36 7.50 -22.75
N GLY A 118 -5.40 6.19 -23.04
CA GLY A 118 -6.27 5.62 -24.08
C GLY A 118 -7.67 5.23 -23.58
N ASP A 119 -7.92 5.27 -22.27
CA ASP A 119 -9.24 4.97 -21.69
C ASP A 119 -10.15 6.20 -21.82
N GLN A 120 -11.25 6.06 -22.58
CA GLN A 120 -12.22 7.13 -22.80
C GLN A 120 -12.96 7.56 -21.52
N ASN A 121 -13.01 6.68 -20.51
CA ASN A 121 -13.63 7.00 -19.22
C ASN A 121 -12.68 7.71 -18.25
N ASN A 122 -11.39 7.80 -18.59
CA ASN A 122 -10.40 8.46 -17.76
C ASN A 122 -10.33 9.96 -18.11
N PRO A 123 -10.55 10.87 -17.14
CA PRO A 123 -10.49 12.31 -17.38
C PRO A 123 -9.06 12.83 -17.60
N LEU A 124 -8.02 12.01 -17.40
CA LEU A 124 -6.64 12.40 -17.66
C LEU A 124 -6.37 12.50 -19.15
N THR A 125 -5.87 13.67 -19.56
CA THR A 125 -5.31 13.90 -20.89
C THR A 125 -3.78 13.91 -20.82
N TRP A 126 -3.13 13.66 -21.96
CA TRP A 126 -1.67 13.77 -22.04
C TRP A 126 -1.19 15.16 -21.56
N PRO A 127 -0.23 15.22 -20.63
CA PRO A 127 0.29 16.48 -20.10
C PRO A 127 1.33 17.09 -21.04
N LYS A 128 1.59 18.39 -20.89
CA LYS A 128 2.75 19.03 -21.56
C LYS A 128 4.08 18.76 -20.85
N LEU A 129 4.03 18.54 -19.54
CA LEU A 129 5.18 18.33 -18.67
C LEU A 129 4.93 17.12 -17.77
N LEU A 130 5.83 16.14 -17.83
CA LEU A 130 5.85 15.01 -16.91
C LEU A 130 7.00 15.20 -15.92
N GLN A 131 6.67 15.39 -14.63
CA GLN A 131 7.67 15.47 -13.56
C GLN A 131 7.92 14.07 -12.99
N CYS A 132 9.18 13.65 -12.92
CA CYS A 132 9.55 12.33 -12.39
C CYS A 132 10.87 12.38 -11.61
N ASP A 133 11.18 11.30 -10.90
CA ASP A 133 12.50 11.10 -10.32
C ASP A 133 13.53 10.68 -11.39
N ASN A 134 14.78 10.49 -10.97
CA ASN A 134 15.86 10.03 -11.86
C ASN A 134 15.86 8.50 -12.09
N GLY A 135 14.67 7.89 -12.10
CA GLY A 135 14.49 6.45 -12.32
C GLY A 135 14.82 6.01 -13.75
N ARG A 136 15.32 4.78 -13.91
CA ARG A 136 15.60 4.19 -15.24
C ARG A 136 14.33 3.77 -15.98
N GLU A 137 13.22 3.63 -15.26
CA GLU A 137 11.89 3.37 -15.82
C GLU A 137 11.40 4.46 -16.78
N TRP A 138 11.89 5.70 -16.63
CA TRP A 138 11.54 6.85 -17.46
C TRP A 138 12.36 6.93 -18.75
N MET A 139 13.40 6.09 -18.88
CA MET A 139 14.31 6.07 -20.02
C MET A 139 13.90 5.01 -21.07
N GLY A 140 14.42 5.12 -22.29
CA GLY A 140 14.18 4.15 -23.36
C GLY A 140 12.78 4.29 -23.96
N GLU A 141 11.96 3.23 -23.85
CA GLU A 141 10.61 3.20 -24.43
C GLU A 141 9.67 4.24 -23.81
N THR A 142 9.80 4.52 -22.52
CA THR A 142 8.98 5.54 -21.85
C THR A 142 9.32 6.93 -22.39
N SER A 143 10.60 7.28 -22.51
CA SER A 143 11.01 8.59 -23.04
C SER A 143 10.63 8.77 -24.50
N ARG A 144 10.70 7.71 -25.32
CA ARG A 144 10.23 7.73 -26.71
C ARG A 144 8.73 8.00 -26.79
N LEU A 145 7.92 7.30 -25.99
CA LEU A 145 6.48 7.53 -25.92
C LEU A 145 6.14 8.98 -25.53
N MET A 146 6.87 9.57 -24.59
CA MET A 146 6.66 10.96 -24.20
C MET A 146 6.99 11.92 -25.35
N GLN A 147 8.06 11.66 -26.11
CA GLN A 147 8.42 12.44 -27.30
C GLN A 147 7.36 12.33 -28.40
N ASP A 148 6.85 11.13 -28.67
CA ASP A 148 5.79 10.91 -29.68
C ASP A 148 4.52 11.72 -29.40
N HIS A 149 4.27 12.04 -28.13
CA HIS A 149 3.12 12.83 -27.67
C HIS A 149 3.47 14.30 -27.34
N ASP A 150 4.66 14.78 -27.73
CA ASP A 150 5.15 16.15 -27.47
C ASP A 150 5.18 16.53 -25.98
N ILE A 151 5.61 15.59 -25.14
CA ILE A 151 5.66 15.73 -23.68
C ILE A 151 7.10 15.93 -23.23
N THR A 152 7.34 17.02 -22.51
CA THR A 152 8.63 17.27 -21.89
C THR A 152 8.76 16.49 -20.58
N ILE A 153 9.82 15.72 -20.43
CA ILE A 153 10.16 15.07 -19.15
C ILE A 153 11.03 16.02 -18.33
N TRP A 154 10.58 16.33 -17.11
CA TRP A 154 11.36 17.07 -16.13
C TRP A 154 11.78 16.17 -14.98
N VAL A 155 13.08 15.86 -14.94
CA VAL A 155 13.68 15.06 -13.88
C VAL A 155 13.95 15.96 -12.68
N ILE A 156 13.36 15.61 -11.54
CA ILE A 156 13.55 16.33 -10.28
C ILE A 156 14.98 16.08 -9.79
N GLY A 157 15.72 17.17 -9.56
CA GLY A 157 17.08 17.10 -9.03
C GLY A 157 17.15 16.48 -7.65
N LEU A 158 18.27 15.80 -7.36
CA LEU A 158 18.64 15.38 -6.00
C LEU A 158 18.48 16.61 -5.07
N TYR A 159 17.82 16.44 -3.92
CA TYR A 159 17.54 17.49 -2.92
C TYR A 159 16.32 18.41 -3.15
N SER A 160 15.54 18.24 -4.23
CA SER A 160 14.28 18.99 -4.41
C SER A 160 13.07 18.25 -3.83
N HIS A 161 13.02 18.16 -2.50
CA HIS A 161 11.96 17.44 -1.75
C HIS A 161 10.53 17.96 -2.03
N ARG A 162 10.38 19.20 -2.51
CA ARG A 162 9.07 19.79 -2.81
C ARG A 162 8.46 19.25 -4.11
N GLY A 163 9.27 18.80 -5.07
CA GLY A 163 8.81 18.33 -6.37
C GLY A 163 8.05 16.99 -6.29
N THR A 164 8.41 16.12 -5.35
CA THR A 164 7.80 14.79 -5.18
C THR A 164 6.79 14.71 -4.03
N ALA A 165 6.65 15.75 -3.22
CA ALA A 165 5.86 15.71 -1.99
C ALA A 165 4.40 15.24 -2.18
N ILE A 166 3.75 15.66 -3.28
CA ILE A 166 2.36 15.29 -3.58
C ILE A 166 2.25 13.78 -3.88
N VAL A 167 3.15 13.26 -4.71
CA VAL A 167 3.14 11.84 -5.09
C VAL A 167 3.58 10.96 -3.92
N GLU A 168 4.54 11.40 -3.11
CA GLU A 168 4.96 10.69 -1.91
C GLU A 168 3.83 10.60 -0.89
N ARG A 169 3.11 11.70 -0.65
CA ARG A 169 1.96 11.71 0.26
C ARG A 169 0.85 10.79 -0.23
N PHE A 170 0.55 10.81 -1.54
CA PHE A 170 -0.43 9.90 -2.11
C PHE A 170 -0.01 8.43 -1.99
N ASN A 171 1.25 8.12 -2.28
CA ASN A 171 1.81 6.77 -2.15
C ASN A 171 1.64 6.25 -0.72
N GLN A 172 1.93 7.07 0.29
CA GLN A 172 1.72 6.71 1.69
C GLN A 172 0.25 6.41 2.01
N THR A 173 -0.68 7.26 1.55
CA THR A 173 -2.12 7.05 1.76
C THR A 173 -2.59 5.76 1.09
N LEU A 174 -2.20 5.55 -0.16
CA LEU A 174 -2.61 4.38 -0.93
C LEU A 174 -2.05 3.09 -0.34
N LEU A 175 -0.78 3.06 0.06
CA LEU A 175 -0.18 1.91 0.74
C LEU A 175 -0.93 1.58 2.03
N LYS A 176 -1.26 2.58 2.86
CA LYS A 176 -2.05 2.35 4.09
C LYS A 176 -3.40 1.68 3.82
N ILE A 177 -4.12 2.14 2.79
CA ILE A 177 -5.41 1.54 2.39
C ILE A 177 -5.20 0.10 1.90
N LEU A 178 -4.22 -0.12 1.03
CA LEU A 178 -3.95 -1.44 0.48
C LEU A 178 -3.50 -2.45 1.53
N TYR A 179 -2.72 -2.03 2.54
CA TYR A 179 -2.37 -2.88 3.68
C TYR A 179 -3.61 -3.26 4.49
N LYS A 180 -4.51 -2.31 4.78
CA LYS A 180 -5.79 -2.62 5.46
C LYS A 180 -6.61 -3.66 4.70
N ILE A 181 -6.69 -3.52 3.38
CA ILE A 181 -7.40 -4.49 2.52
C ILE A 181 -6.70 -5.86 2.57
N GLN A 182 -5.37 -5.89 2.44
CA GLN A 182 -4.61 -7.14 2.52
C GLN A 182 -4.86 -7.85 3.85
N TYR A 183 -4.76 -7.14 4.98
CA TYR A 183 -5.01 -7.71 6.29
C TYR A 183 -6.44 -8.24 6.44
N ALA A 184 -7.44 -7.52 5.93
CA ALA A 184 -8.82 -8.00 5.92
C ALA A 184 -8.97 -9.29 5.10
N VAL A 185 -8.39 -9.34 3.89
CA VAL A 185 -8.42 -10.53 3.02
C VAL A 185 -7.69 -11.71 3.66
N GLU A 186 -6.53 -11.49 4.27
CA GLU A 186 -5.75 -12.54 4.94
C GLU A 186 -6.48 -13.04 6.19
N SER A 187 -7.14 -12.16 6.94
CA SER A 187 -7.97 -12.54 8.09
C SER A 187 -9.17 -13.39 7.67
N ILE A 188 -9.83 -13.05 6.56
CA ILE A 188 -10.94 -13.84 5.99
C ILE A 188 -10.44 -15.17 5.42
N SER A 189 -9.30 -15.16 4.71
CA SER A 189 -8.72 -16.38 4.10
C SER A 189 -8.17 -17.36 5.14
N SER A 190 -7.91 -16.91 6.36
CA SER A 190 -7.51 -17.75 7.49
C SER A 190 -8.71 -18.40 8.19
N ASP A 191 -9.93 -18.01 7.83
CA ASP A 191 -11.19 -18.56 8.33
C ASP A 191 -11.98 -19.22 7.17
N PRO A 192 -11.94 -20.57 7.04
CA PRO A 192 -12.58 -21.29 5.94
C PRO A 192 -14.11 -21.15 5.87
N GLU A 193 -14.78 -20.67 6.93
CA GLU A 193 -16.25 -20.53 6.97
C GLU A 193 -16.74 -19.22 6.34
N LEU A 194 -15.97 -18.13 6.42
CA LEU A 194 -16.33 -16.83 5.84
C LEU A 194 -16.15 -16.74 4.32
N MET A 195 -15.37 -17.65 3.72
CA MET A 195 -15.18 -17.73 2.26
C MET A 195 -16.37 -18.37 1.52
N ARG A 196 -17.39 -18.83 2.25
CA ARG A 196 -18.54 -19.57 1.69
C ARG A 196 -19.90 -18.83 1.79
N ALA A 197 -19.93 -17.57 2.20
CA ALA A 197 -21.15 -16.75 2.23
C ALA A 197 -21.34 -15.91 0.96
#